data_AF-A0A849YV48-F1
#
_entry.id   AF-A0A849YV48-F1
#
_cell.length_a   1.000
_cell.length_b   1.000
_cell.length_c   1.000
_cell.angle_alpha   90.00
_cell.angle_beta   90.00
_cell.angle_gamma   90.00
#
_symmetry.space_group_name_H-M   'P 1'
#
loop_
_entity.id
_entity.type
_entity.pdbx_description
1 polymer ?
#
loop_
_entity_poly.entity_id
_entity_poly.type
_entity_poly.pdbx_seq_one_letter_code
_entity_poly.pdbx_strand_id
1 'polypeptide(L)'
;MKFSDIAPPAAGELLTVVGPTGSGKTELAIQLAERFGGEVIGADSVQIYRGFDIGSGKPTTEELARAAHHVVGVVDPLDPMDAGIYVKLADAAIADVRARGKVPIVCGGTFLWVKALTRGLAEAAPRDEAIRARHRDEAEAEGRAALHAKLAEVDPEMGKRLAPNDFVRVSRALEVFELTGRPLTAWQAEHGFATERYPVRLLAPAIERSALDEKLERRARAWLDHGWIEEVEALVAAGFAGARAMGSVGYKEVLACTRGEIEKVDLLVTIFRATRVFVRRQRTWIRDEPVVYVEA
;
A
#
# COMPACT_ATOMS: atom_id res chain seq x y z
N MET A 1 14.48 -6.76 -19.28
CA MET A 1 14.92 -8.16 -19.00
C MET A 1 13.77 -9.07 -19.39
N LYS A 2 14.01 -10.16 -20.11
CA LYS A 2 12.93 -11.09 -20.47
C LYS A 2 12.54 -11.93 -19.26
N PHE A 3 11.27 -12.29 -19.16
CA PHE A 3 10.79 -13.18 -18.11
C PHE A 3 11.61 -14.48 -18.03
N SER A 4 11.96 -15.08 -19.17
CA SER A 4 12.78 -16.30 -19.29
C SER A 4 14.14 -16.20 -18.59
N ASP A 5 14.70 -15.00 -18.49
CA ASP A 5 16.07 -14.78 -18.02
C ASP A 5 16.14 -14.59 -16.50
N ILE A 6 14.98 -14.52 -15.83
CA ILE A 6 14.91 -14.45 -14.38
C ILE A 6 15.41 -15.78 -13.81
N ALA A 7 16.57 -15.73 -13.13
CA ALA A 7 17.12 -16.86 -12.40
C ALA A 7 16.31 -17.15 -11.11
N PRO A 8 16.27 -18.41 -10.64
CA PRO A 8 15.66 -18.73 -9.35
C PRO A 8 16.31 -17.93 -8.21
N PRO A 9 15.57 -17.65 -7.12
CA PRO A 9 16.13 -16.93 -6.00
C PRO A 9 17.18 -17.78 -5.26
N ALA A 10 18.21 -17.11 -4.75
CA ALA A 10 19.19 -17.71 -3.85
C ALA A 10 18.54 -18.05 -2.48
N ALA A 11 19.23 -18.86 -1.68
CA ALA A 11 18.76 -19.21 -0.35
C ALA A 11 18.55 -17.95 0.51
N GLY A 12 17.33 -17.78 1.04
CA GLY A 12 16.96 -16.63 1.86
C GLY A 12 16.60 -15.35 1.09
N GLU A 13 16.82 -15.29 -0.23
CA GLU A 13 16.43 -14.15 -1.08
C GLU A 13 14.90 -14.06 -1.20
N LEU A 14 14.38 -12.82 -1.22
CA LEU A 14 12.99 -12.52 -1.53
C LEU A 14 12.87 -11.94 -2.94
N LEU A 15 12.18 -12.65 -3.82
CA LEU A 15 11.66 -12.07 -5.06
C LEU A 15 10.53 -11.13 -4.70
N THR A 16 10.64 -9.87 -5.11
CA THR A 16 9.67 -8.84 -4.74
C THR A 16 9.19 -8.12 -5.99
N VAL A 17 7.94 -8.38 -6.37
CA VAL A 17 7.27 -7.77 -7.51
C VAL A 17 6.58 -6.48 -7.07
N VAL A 18 7.12 -5.37 -7.54
CA VAL A 18 6.64 -4.00 -7.29
C VAL A 18 6.13 -3.38 -8.58
N GLY A 19 5.24 -2.39 -8.45
CA GLY A 19 4.75 -1.69 -9.62
C GLY A 19 3.57 -0.78 -9.30
N PRO A 20 3.28 0.18 -10.18
CA PRO A 20 2.05 0.95 -10.06
C PRO A 20 0.83 0.03 -10.20
N THR A 21 -0.30 0.45 -9.64
CA THR A 21 -1.57 -0.24 -9.91
C THR A 21 -1.83 -0.34 -11.42
N GLY A 22 -2.43 -1.44 -11.88
CA GLY A 22 -2.66 -1.70 -13.32
C GLY A 22 -1.43 -2.14 -14.13
N SER A 23 -0.23 -2.23 -13.55
CA SER A 23 0.99 -2.59 -14.30
C SER A 23 1.09 -4.05 -14.74
N GLY A 24 0.28 -4.94 -14.16
CA GLY A 24 0.43 -6.40 -14.34
C GLY A 24 1.28 -7.08 -13.26
N LYS A 25 1.52 -6.42 -12.12
CA LYS A 25 2.31 -6.97 -11.00
C LYS A 25 1.80 -8.33 -10.49
N THR A 26 0.47 -8.50 -10.41
CA THR A 26 -0.16 -9.75 -9.97
C THR A 26 0.16 -10.89 -10.93
N GLU A 27 -0.05 -10.69 -12.23
CA GLU A 27 0.26 -11.69 -13.25
C GLU A 27 1.75 -12.08 -13.23
N LEU A 28 2.66 -11.11 -13.15
CA LEU A 28 4.09 -11.41 -13.05
C LEU A 28 4.42 -12.24 -11.78
N ALA A 29 3.81 -11.91 -10.64
CA ALA A 29 4.01 -12.68 -9.40
C ALA A 29 3.48 -14.12 -9.53
N ILE A 30 2.33 -14.31 -10.18
CA ILE A 30 1.75 -15.63 -10.45
C ILE A 30 2.67 -16.44 -11.38
N GLN A 31 3.15 -15.85 -12.47
CA GLN A 31 4.06 -16.53 -13.39
C GLN A 31 5.37 -16.94 -12.71
N LEU A 32 5.90 -16.10 -11.82
CA LEU A 32 7.08 -16.44 -11.00
C LEU A 32 6.77 -17.60 -10.03
N ALA A 33 5.57 -17.60 -9.43
CA ALA A 33 5.12 -18.66 -8.54
C ALA A 33 4.98 -20.00 -9.28
N GLU A 34 4.35 -20.00 -10.44
CA GLU A 34 4.23 -21.18 -11.31
C GLU A 34 5.62 -21.72 -11.71
N ARG A 35 6.54 -20.82 -12.10
CA ARG A 35 7.87 -21.20 -12.56
C ARG A 35 8.78 -21.75 -11.45
N PHE A 36 8.73 -21.17 -10.26
CA PHE A 36 9.65 -21.49 -9.17
C PHE A 36 9.02 -22.32 -8.05
N GLY A 37 7.78 -22.80 -8.24
CA GLY A 37 7.05 -23.51 -7.20
C GLY A 37 6.83 -22.62 -5.97
N GLY A 38 6.43 -21.37 -6.20
CA GLY A 38 6.27 -20.34 -5.19
C GLY A 38 4.83 -20.07 -4.79
N GLU A 39 4.69 -19.17 -3.83
CA GLU A 39 3.41 -18.64 -3.32
C GLU A 39 3.57 -17.13 -3.11
N VAL A 40 2.49 -16.37 -3.31
CA VAL A 40 2.51 -14.90 -3.30
C VAL A 40 2.23 -14.38 -1.88
N ILE A 41 3.02 -13.42 -1.43
CA ILE A 41 2.81 -12.67 -0.17
C ILE A 41 2.35 -11.25 -0.56
N GLY A 42 1.10 -10.91 -0.26
CA GLY A 42 0.53 -9.60 -0.56
C GLY A 42 1.26 -8.48 0.17
N ALA A 43 1.47 -7.34 -0.50
CA ALA A 43 2.04 -6.10 0.04
C ALA A 43 1.20 -4.89 -0.36
N ASP A 44 -0.11 -4.97 -0.13
CA ASP A 44 -1.09 -3.96 -0.51
C ASP A 44 -2.00 -3.60 0.67
N SER A 45 -2.07 -2.30 0.96
CA SER A 45 -2.77 -1.79 2.15
C SER A 45 -4.29 -1.74 2.04
N VAL A 46 -4.85 -2.11 0.90
CA VAL A 46 -6.31 -2.23 0.72
C VAL A 46 -6.69 -3.71 0.61
N GLN A 47 -5.95 -4.48 -0.20
CA GLN A 47 -6.22 -5.92 -0.39
C GLN A 47 -6.07 -6.74 0.89
N ILE A 48 -5.42 -6.22 1.93
CA ILE A 48 -5.29 -6.91 3.22
C ILE A 48 -6.64 -7.07 3.95
N TYR A 49 -7.60 -6.17 3.73
CA TYR A 49 -8.86 -6.13 4.47
C TYR A 49 -9.93 -7.02 3.86
N ARG A 50 -10.72 -7.73 4.68
CA ARG A 50 -11.88 -8.51 4.22
C ARG A 50 -12.97 -7.64 3.61
N GLY A 51 -13.66 -8.14 2.59
CA GLY A 51 -14.78 -7.46 1.92
C GLY A 51 -14.41 -6.30 0.97
N PHE A 52 -13.18 -5.79 1.01
CA PHE A 52 -12.66 -4.85 0.01
C PHE A 52 -12.08 -5.65 -1.17
N ASP A 53 -12.90 -6.17 -2.07
CA ASP A 53 -12.51 -7.17 -3.06
C ASP A 53 -12.33 -6.57 -4.47
N ILE A 54 -13.40 -6.00 -5.03
CA ILE A 54 -13.48 -5.49 -6.40
C ILE A 54 -12.55 -4.29 -6.55
N GLY A 55 -12.78 -3.23 -5.78
CA GLY A 55 -12.04 -1.96 -5.91
C GLY A 55 -10.57 -2.02 -5.53
N SER A 56 -10.19 -2.99 -4.70
CA SER A 56 -8.80 -3.22 -4.31
C SER A 56 -8.07 -4.07 -5.35
N GLY A 57 -8.83 -4.74 -6.22
CA GLY A 57 -8.31 -5.66 -7.20
C GLY A 57 -7.64 -6.86 -6.59
N LYS A 58 -8.25 -7.44 -5.56
CA LYS A 58 -7.82 -8.72 -5.01
C LYS A 58 -7.72 -9.79 -6.10
N PRO A 59 -6.83 -10.77 -5.93
CA PRO A 59 -6.72 -11.89 -6.85
C PRO A 59 -8.07 -12.59 -7.02
N THR A 60 -8.44 -12.90 -8.26
CA THR A 60 -9.67 -13.67 -8.55
C THR A 60 -9.50 -15.14 -8.17
N THR A 61 -10.59 -15.91 -8.17
CA THR A 61 -10.54 -17.36 -7.92
C THR A 61 -9.61 -18.06 -8.92
N GLU A 62 -9.59 -17.65 -10.18
CA GLU A 62 -8.72 -18.19 -11.21
C GLU A 62 -7.24 -17.88 -10.93
N GLU A 63 -6.95 -16.66 -10.48
CA GLU A 63 -5.60 -16.26 -10.08
C GLU A 63 -5.12 -17.02 -8.82
N LEU A 64 -6.02 -17.20 -7.83
CA LEU A 64 -5.75 -17.97 -6.61
C LEU A 64 -5.52 -19.46 -6.90
N ALA A 65 -6.20 -20.02 -7.91
CA ALA A 65 -5.99 -21.40 -8.34
C ALA A 65 -4.61 -21.61 -9.00
N ARG A 66 -4.05 -20.57 -9.63
CA ARG A 66 -2.72 -20.60 -10.24
C ARG A 66 -1.60 -20.42 -9.21
N ALA A 67 -1.81 -19.54 -8.23
CA ALA A 67 -0.87 -19.34 -7.14
C ALA A 67 -1.59 -18.91 -5.85
N ALA A 68 -1.27 -19.60 -4.74
CA ALA A 68 -1.77 -19.21 -3.43
C ALA A 68 -1.29 -17.80 -3.07
N HIS A 69 -2.20 -16.98 -2.52
CA HIS A 69 -1.90 -15.64 -2.04
C HIS A 69 -2.12 -15.55 -0.53
N HIS A 70 -1.11 -15.07 0.17
CA HIS A 70 -1.09 -14.83 1.60
C HIS A 70 -1.18 -13.34 1.92
N VAL A 71 -1.59 -13.00 3.14
CA VAL A 71 -1.70 -11.59 3.60
C VAL A 71 -2.65 -10.76 2.70
N VAL A 72 -3.69 -11.42 2.19
CA VAL A 72 -4.78 -10.83 1.40
C VAL A 72 -6.10 -11.23 2.06
N GLY A 73 -6.96 -10.26 2.39
CA GLY A 73 -8.23 -10.51 3.06
C GLY A 73 -8.11 -11.14 4.45
N VAL A 74 -7.01 -10.87 5.17
CA VAL A 74 -6.72 -11.49 6.47
C VAL A 74 -7.08 -10.60 7.66
N VAL A 75 -7.39 -9.32 7.44
CA VAL A 75 -7.67 -8.33 8.50
C VAL A 75 -9.11 -7.83 8.41
N ASP A 76 -9.74 -7.57 9.55
CA ASP A 76 -11.07 -6.94 9.59
C ASP A 76 -10.99 -5.45 9.16
N PRO A 77 -11.98 -4.92 8.41
CA PRO A 77 -12.01 -3.52 7.98
C PRO A 77 -11.71 -2.45 9.05
N LEU A 78 -12.11 -2.68 10.30
CA LEU A 78 -11.94 -1.72 11.39
C LEU A 78 -10.68 -1.97 12.23
N ASP A 79 -10.02 -3.11 12.04
CA ASP A 79 -8.81 -3.45 12.78
C ASP A 79 -7.65 -2.50 12.41
N PRO A 80 -6.82 -2.11 13.39
CA PRO A 80 -5.69 -1.23 13.13
C PRO A 80 -4.65 -1.92 12.25
N MET A 81 -4.18 -1.20 11.24
CA MET A 81 -3.07 -1.63 10.39
C MET A 81 -2.02 -0.55 10.19
N ASP A 82 -0.78 -0.95 10.36
CA ASP A 82 0.41 -0.19 10.01
C ASP A 82 1.48 -1.09 9.39
N ALA A 83 2.64 -0.50 9.05
CA ALA A 83 3.74 -1.23 8.45
C ALA A 83 4.37 -2.26 9.40
N GLY A 84 4.33 -2.05 10.72
CA GLY A 84 4.87 -2.99 11.70
C GLY A 84 4.00 -4.22 11.86
N ILE A 85 2.67 -4.04 11.88
CA ILE A 85 1.71 -5.17 11.89
C ILE A 85 1.83 -5.96 10.57
N TYR A 86 1.89 -5.27 9.43
CA TYR A 86 2.13 -5.90 8.13
C TYR A 86 3.39 -6.79 8.14
N VAL A 87 4.51 -6.25 8.65
CA VAL A 87 5.78 -6.98 8.72
C VAL A 87 5.61 -8.31 9.47
N LYS A 88 4.94 -8.31 10.62
CA LYS A 88 4.71 -9.54 11.40
C LYS A 88 3.89 -10.57 10.62
N LEU A 89 2.83 -10.14 9.93
CA LEU A 89 2.00 -11.01 9.09
C LEU A 89 2.80 -11.59 7.91
N ALA A 90 3.58 -10.74 7.24
CA ALA A 90 4.41 -11.13 6.11
C ALA A 90 5.54 -12.08 6.54
N ASP A 91 6.23 -11.82 7.65
CA ASP A 91 7.28 -12.70 8.18
C ASP A 91 6.72 -14.09 8.52
N ALA A 92 5.55 -14.15 9.16
CA ALA A 92 4.88 -15.41 9.47
C ALA A 92 4.54 -16.20 8.20
N ALA A 93 3.96 -15.53 7.19
CA ALA A 93 3.63 -16.17 5.91
C ALA A 93 4.88 -16.62 5.14
N ILE A 94 5.96 -15.81 5.14
CA ILE A 94 7.24 -16.16 4.51
C ILE A 94 7.84 -17.40 5.18
N ALA A 95 7.84 -17.46 6.51
CA ALA A 95 8.37 -18.60 7.26
C ALA A 95 7.58 -19.88 6.96
N ASP A 96 6.25 -19.77 6.93
CA ASP A 96 5.33 -20.87 6.62
C ASP A 96 5.51 -21.41 5.18
N VAL A 97 5.59 -20.52 4.18
CA VAL A 97 5.88 -20.89 2.78
C VAL A 97 7.24 -21.58 2.66
N ARG A 98 8.27 -21.05 3.33
CA ARG A 98 9.61 -21.65 3.34
C ARG A 98 9.63 -23.02 4.02
N ALA A 99 8.89 -23.20 5.11
CA ALA A 99 8.80 -24.47 5.82
C ALA A 99 8.19 -25.59 4.95
N ARG A 100 7.34 -25.23 3.97
CA ARG A 100 6.82 -26.14 2.94
C ARG A 100 7.78 -26.37 1.76
N GLY A 101 8.99 -25.79 1.78
CA GLY A 101 9.95 -25.86 0.67
C GLY A 101 9.52 -25.06 -0.56
N LYS A 102 8.62 -24.08 -0.40
CA LYS A 102 8.11 -23.22 -1.47
C LYS A 102 8.83 -21.88 -1.49
N VAL A 103 8.79 -21.19 -2.62
CA VAL A 103 9.42 -19.88 -2.80
C VAL A 103 8.45 -18.74 -2.46
N PRO A 104 8.70 -17.93 -1.41
CA PRO A 104 7.87 -16.76 -1.13
C PRO A 104 8.16 -15.62 -2.12
N ILE A 105 7.11 -15.10 -2.75
CA ILE A 105 7.18 -13.99 -3.70
C ILE A 105 6.36 -12.83 -3.16
N VAL A 106 7.00 -11.74 -2.75
CA VAL A 106 6.28 -10.55 -2.27
C VAL A 106 5.71 -9.80 -3.46
N CYS A 107 4.42 -9.43 -3.43
CA CYS A 107 3.79 -8.67 -4.52
C CYS A 107 2.94 -7.53 -3.98
N GLY A 108 3.19 -6.28 -4.40
CA GLY A 108 2.34 -5.18 -4.00
C GLY A 108 2.80 -3.78 -4.39
N GLY A 109 1.91 -2.81 -4.13
CA GLY A 109 2.10 -1.40 -4.47
C GLY A 109 2.27 -0.49 -3.24
N THR A 110 2.20 -1.04 -2.02
CA THR A 110 2.40 -0.27 -0.78
C THR A 110 3.87 -0.29 -0.42
N PHE A 111 4.65 0.59 -1.04
CA PHE A 111 6.11 0.48 -0.95
C PHE A 111 6.72 0.69 0.43
N LEU A 112 6.05 1.43 1.32
CA LEU A 112 6.49 1.51 2.71
C LEU A 112 6.48 0.13 3.37
N TRP A 113 5.51 -0.72 3.04
CA TRP A 113 5.41 -2.09 3.56
C TRP A 113 6.53 -2.96 3.02
N VAL A 114 6.83 -2.84 1.72
CA VAL A 114 7.98 -3.51 1.10
C VAL A 114 9.29 -3.09 1.78
N LYS A 115 9.52 -1.78 2.01
CA LYS A 115 10.70 -1.30 2.75
C LYS A 115 10.75 -1.81 4.19
N ALA A 116 9.63 -1.76 4.90
CA ALA A 116 9.55 -2.23 6.28
C ALA A 116 9.91 -3.71 6.38
N LEU A 117 9.43 -4.52 5.44
CA LEU A 117 9.72 -5.95 5.37
C LEU A 117 11.20 -6.20 5.08
N THR A 118 11.75 -5.59 4.04
CA THR A 118 13.09 -5.90 3.55
C THR A 118 14.20 -5.16 4.29
N ARG A 119 13.91 -3.99 4.88
CA ARG A 119 14.89 -3.10 5.49
C ARG A 119 14.57 -2.65 6.92
N GLY A 120 13.47 -3.13 7.48
CA GLY A 120 13.04 -2.76 8.83
C GLY A 120 12.43 -1.36 8.92
N LEU A 121 11.96 -0.99 10.10
CA LEU A 121 11.44 0.34 10.44
C LEU A 121 12.34 0.95 11.50
N ALA A 122 12.41 2.29 11.52
CA ALA A 122 13.01 2.99 12.64
C ALA A 122 12.26 2.65 13.94
N GLU A 123 12.99 2.36 15.01
CA GLU A 123 12.47 2.06 16.35
C GLU A 123 11.97 3.31 17.07
N ALA A 124 11.19 4.13 16.39
CA ALA A 124 10.54 5.30 16.98
C ALA A 124 9.48 4.86 18.01
N ALA A 125 9.10 5.79 18.89
CA ALA A 125 8.12 5.54 19.95
C ALA A 125 6.82 4.88 19.44
N PRO A 126 6.19 3.99 20.22
CA PRO A 126 4.94 3.34 19.84
C PRO A 126 3.81 4.37 19.60
N ARG A 127 2.71 3.89 19.04
CA ARG A 127 1.51 4.70 18.84
C ARG A 127 0.86 5.03 20.19
N ASP A 128 0.40 6.26 20.35
CA ASP A 128 -0.34 6.75 21.52
C ASP A 128 -1.69 7.35 21.09
N GLU A 129 -2.80 6.70 21.44
CA GLU A 129 -4.13 7.13 21.02
C GLU A 129 -4.58 8.44 21.68
N ALA A 130 -4.11 8.75 22.89
CA ALA A 130 -4.49 9.96 23.60
C ALA A 130 -3.84 11.19 22.94
N ILE A 131 -2.57 11.08 22.54
CA ILE A 131 -1.89 12.12 21.77
C ILE A 131 -2.57 12.32 20.42
N ARG A 132 -2.91 11.24 19.72
CA ARG A 132 -3.61 11.35 18.43
C ARG A 132 -5.01 11.92 18.54
N ALA A 133 -5.71 11.63 19.63
CA ALA A 133 -7.01 12.25 19.92
C ALA A 133 -6.84 13.76 20.08
N ARG A 134 -5.90 14.20 20.93
CA ARG A 134 -5.60 15.63 21.09
C ARG A 134 -5.22 16.31 19.77
N HIS A 135 -4.37 15.68 18.95
CA HIS A 135 -4.05 16.21 17.62
C HIS A 135 -5.28 16.36 16.72
N ARG A 136 -6.26 15.45 16.79
CA ARG A 136 -7.53 15.59 16.05
C ARG A 136 -8.33 16.77 16.57
N ASP A 137 -8.50 16.88 17.88
CA ASP A 137 -9.24 17.97 18.52
C ASP A 137 -8.62 19.33 18.18
N GLU A 138 -7.29 19.45 18.21
CA GLU A 138 -6.57 20.66 17.80
C GLU A 138 -6.75 20.97 16.31
N ALA A 139 -6.67 19.96 15.44
CA ALA A 139 -6.86 20.15 14.01
C ALA A 139 -8.31 20.52 13.65
N GLU A 140 -9.28 20.12 14.46
CA GLU A 140 -10.70 20.51 14.33
C GLU A 140 -10.93 21.94 14.84
N ALA A 141 -10.32 22.31 15.97
CA ALA A 141 -10.50 23.63 16.58
C ALA A 141 -9.71 24.74 15.87
N GLU A 142 -8.44 24.50 15.54
CA GLU A 142 -7.50 25.51 15.02
C GLU A 142 -7.18 25.30 13.53
N GLY A 143 -7.57 24.16 12.97
CA GLY A 143 -7.30 23.79 11.59
C GLY A 143 -5.98 23.03 11.42
N ARG A 144 -5.91 22.21 10.37
CA ARG A 144 -4.73 21.38 10.05
C ARG A 144 -3.45 22.18 9.79
N ALA A 145 -3.59 23.42 9.30
CA ALA A 145 -2.46 24.30 9.06
C ALA A 145 -1.77 24.73 10.37
N ALA A 146 -2.52 24.93 11.45
CA ALA A 146 -1.96 25.25 12.76
C ALA A 146 -1.15 24.08 13.31
N LEU A 147 -1.70 22.85 13.24
CA LEU A 147 -0.98 21.65 13.66
C LEU A 147 0.29 21.41 12.82
N HIS A 148 0.24 21.68 11.51
CA HIS A 148 1.43 21.61 10.64
C HIS A 148 2.48 22.66 10.99
N ALA A 149 2.08 23.88 11.38
CA ALA A 149 3.02 24.89 11.85
C ALA A 149 3.77 24.42 13.11
N LYS A 150 3.06 23.80 14.07
CA LYS A 150 3.69 23.16 15.25
C LYS A 150 4.73 22.12 14.84
N LEU A 151 4.42 21.29 13.83
CA LEU A 151 5.41 20.34 13.28
C LEU A 151 6.62 21.05 12.70
N ALA A 152 6.43 22.12 11.94
CA ALA A 152 7.52 22.84 11.28
C ALA A 152 8.48 23.51 12.28
N GLU A 153 8.01 23.82 13.50
CA GLU A 153 8.85 24.34 14.58
C GLU A 153 9.77 23.25 15.17
N VAL A 154 9.25 22.04 15.40
CA VAL A 154 9.99 20.96 16.07
C VAL A 154 10.75 20.04 15.11
N ASP A 155 10.27 19.89 13.87
CA ASP A 155 10.87 19.11 12.79
C ASP A 155 10.77 19.89 11.46
N PRO A 156 11.62 20.92 11.25
CA PRO A 156 11.55 21.77 10.06
C PRO A 156 11.74 21.02 8.75
N GLU A 157 12.51 19.92 8.75
CA GLU A 157 12.68 19.08 7.56
C GLU A 157 11.38 18.37 7.21
N MET A 158 10.72 17.72 8.19
CA MET A 158 9.45 17.05 7.97
C MET A 158 8.35 18.07 7.61
N GLY A 159 8.35 19.25 8.24
CA GLY A 159 7.43 20.35 7.93
C GLY A 159 7.51 20.81 6.47
N LYS A 160 8.70 20.84 5.86
CA LYS A 160 8.88 21.14 4.43
C LYS A 160 8.41 19.99 3.52
N ARG A 161 8.56 18.74 3.96
CA ARG A 161 8.24 17.54 3.17
C ARG A 161 6.75 17.21 3.16
N LEU A 162 6.04 17.48 4.25
CA LEU A 162 4.62 17.15 4.40
C LEU A 162 3.73 18.34 4.04
N ALA A 163 2.65 18.06 3.30
CA ALA A 163 1.61 19.04 3.08
C ALA A 163 0.77 19.21 4.37
N PRO A 164 0.25 20.42 4.66
CA PRO A 164 -0.58 20.65 5.86
C PRO A 164 -1.78 19.72 5.98
N ASN A 165 -2.34 19.29 4.85
CA ASN A 165 -3.50 18.39 4.81
C ASN A 165 -3.16 16.91 5.06
N ASP A 166 -1.88 16.52 5.13
CA ASP A 166 -1.43 15.15 5.45
C ASP A 166 -1.46 14.90 6.96
N PHE A 167 -2.66 15.03 7.55
CA PHE A 167 -2.88 14.96 8.99
C PHE A 167 -2.24 13.71 9.62
N VAL A 168 -2.37 12.56 8.97
CA VAL A 168 -1.87 11.27 9.51
C VAL A 168 -0.36 11.32 9.72
N ARG A 169 0.40 11.86 8.76
CA ARG A 169 1.86 11.93 8.87
C ARG A 169 2.32 13.07 9.76
N VAL A 170 1.61 14.21 9.73
CA VAL A 170 1.87 15.34 10.62
C VAL A 170 1.68 14.93 12.08
N SER A 171 0.52 14.35 12.39
CA SER A 171 0.19 13.84 13.72
C SER A 171 1.20 12.79 14.21
N ARG A 172 1.67 11.89 13.33
CA ARG A 172 2.71 10.90 13.69
C ARG A 172 4.07 11.55 13.98
N ALA A 173 4.49 12.54 13.21
CA ALA A 173 5.77 13.20 13.43
C ALA A 173 5.78 13.98 14.75
N LEU A 174 4.68 14.69 15.05
CA LEU A 174 4.46 15.34 16.35
C LEU A 174 4.38 14.33 17.49
N GLU A 175 3.62 13.24 17.33
CA GLU A 175 3.48 12.19 18.34
C GLU A 175 4.84 11.62 18.77
N VAL A 176 5.71 11.34 17.79
CA VAL A 176 7.07 10.85 18.09
C VAL A 176 7.90 11.90 18.82
N PHE A 177 7.82 13.16 18.41
CA PHE A 177 8.54 14.24 19.09
C PHE A 177 8.04 14.44 20.52
N GLU A 178 6.74 14.45 20.76
CA GLU A 178 6.16 14.64 22.09
C GLU A 178 6.50 13.49 23.05
N LEU A 179 6.56 12.26 22.55
CA LEU A 179 6.91 11.08 23.36
C LEU A 179 8.41 10.99 23.66
N THR A 180 9.28 11.52 22.80
CA THR A 180 10.74 11.26 22.86
C THR A 180 11.60 12.50 23.01
N GLY A 181 11.05 13.69 22.80
CA GLY A 181 11.80 14.94 22.62
C GLY A 181 12.64 14.99 21.34
N ARG A 182 12.58 13.96 20.48
CA ARG A 182 13.44 13.80 19.31
C ARG A 182 12.61 13.77 18.01
N PRO A 183 12.93 14.61 17.00
CA PRO A 183 12.17 14.68 15.76
C PRO A 183 12.15 13.36 14.98
N LEU A 184 11.03 13.05 14.30
CA LEU A 184 10.88 11.83 13.51
C LEU A 184 11.91 11.76 12.37
N THR A 185 12.25 12.90 11.77
CA THR A 185 13.33 12.97 10.76
C THR A 185 14.64 12.40 11.29
N ALA A 186 15.01 12.70 12.54
CA ALA A 186 16.26 12.23 13.13
C ALA A 186 16.27 10.70 13.30
N TRP A 187 15.15 10.12 13.75
CA TRP A 187 14.97 8.66 13.83
C TRP A 187 15.05 7.98 12.45
N GLN A 188 14.42 8.59 11.43
CA GLN A 188 14.45 8.07 10.07
C GLN A 188 15.84 8.16 9.43
N ALA A 189 16.57 9.26 9.68
CA ALA A 189 17.92 9.46 9.18
C ALA A 189 18.92 8.48 9.80
N GLU A 190 18.81 8.22 11.11
CA GLU A 190 19.64 7.22 11.80
C GLU A 190 19.38 5.81 11.30
N HIS A 191 18.11 5.42 11.12
CA HIS A 191 17.78 4.11 10.54
C HIS A 191 18.26 3.99 9.10
N GLY A 192 18.03 5.04 8.30
CA GLY A 192 18.46 5.15 6.90
C GLY A 192 17.92 4.08 5.95
N PHE A 193 17.08 3.14 6.43
CA PHE A 193 16.84 1.85 5.79
C PHE A 193 18.14 1.13 5.38
N ALA A 194 19.19 1.28 6.19
CA ALA A 194 20.50 0.67 5.95
C ALA A 194 20.55 -0.80 6.37
N THR A 195 19.64 -1.23 7.25
CA THR A 195 19.51 -2.63 7.64
C THR A 195 18.96 -3.44 6.47
N GLU A 196 19.54 -4.60 6.19
CA GLU A 196 19.01 -5.57 5.23
C GLU A 196 18.47 -6.78 5.99
N ARG A 197 17.14 -6.89 6.11
CA ARG A 197 16.47 -8.01 6.78
C ARG A 197 16.39 -9.24 5.88
N TYR A 198 16.32 -9.01 4.58
CA TYR A 198 16.30 -10.03 3.55
C TYR A 198 17.12 -9.56 2.34
N PRO A 199 17.97 -10.42 1.75
CA PRO A 199 18.46 -10.19 0.39
C PRO A 199 17.25 -10.02 -0.53
N VAL A 200 17.16 -8.91 -1.26
CA VAL A 200 15.98 -8.59 -2.05
C VAL A 200 16.32 -8.38 -3.51
N ARG A 201 15.51 -8.98 -4.39
CA ARG A 201 15.48 -8.65 -5.82
C ARG A 201 14.15 -8.00 -6.16
N LEU A 202 14.22 -6.71 -6.48
CA LEU A 202 13.05 -5.94 -6.89
C LEU A 202 12.82 -6.11 -8.40
N LEU A 203 11.64 -6.60 -8.75
CA LEU A 203 11.18 -6.79 -10.12
C LEU A 203 9.96 -5.91 -10.38
N ALA A 204 9.84 -5.33 -11.56
CA ALA A 204 8.63 -4.61 -11.97
C ALA A 204 8.25 -4.93 -13.41
N PRO A 205 6.96 -5.06 -13.75
CA PRO A 205 6.54 -5.15 -15.15
C PRO A 205 6.96 -3.88 -15.92
N ALA A 206 7.59 -4.07 -17.08
CA ALA A 206 7.85 -3.01 -18.04
C ALA A 206 6.53 -2.63 -18.72
N ILE A 207 6.08 -1.39 -18.54
CA ILE A 207 4.84 -0.91 -19.15
C ILE A 207 4.95 0.56 -19.56
N GLU A 208 4.58 0.81 -20.81
CA GLU A 208 4.49 2.14 -21.38
C GLU A 208 3.40 2.98 -20.70
N ARG A 209 3.63 4.30 -20.64
CA ARG A 209 2.72 5.20 -19.91
C ARG A 209 1.31 5.24 -20.51
N SER A 210 1.21 5.32 -21.83
CA SER A 210 -0.07 5.35 -22.54
C SER A 210 -0.84 4.04 -22.35
N ALA A 211 -0.17 2.90 -22.53
CA ALA A 211 -0.75 1.59 -22.31
C ALA A 211 -1.25 1.38 -20.87
N LEU A 212 -0.55 1.96 -19.87
CA LEU A 212 -1.00 1.93 -18.49
C LEU A 212 -2.27 2.75 -18.28
N ASP A 213 -2.33 3.99 -18.78
CA ASP A 213 -3.51 4.85 -18.63
C ASP A 213 -4.76 4.18 -19.22
N GLU A 214 -4.66 3.58 -20.41
CA GLU A 214 -5.76 2.83 -21.02
C GLU A 214 -6.19 1.60 -20.19
N LYS A 215 -5.24 0.85 -19.64
CA LYS A 215 -5.53 -0.31 -18.76
C LYS A 215 -6.27 0.13 -17.49
N LEU A 216 -5.87 1.26 -16.91
CA LEU A 216 -6.49 1.80 -15.69
C LEU A 216 -7.94 2.20 -15.92
N GLU A 217 -8.23 2.91 -17.02
CA GLU A 217 -9.59 3.31 -17.35
C GLU A 217 -10.48 2.08 -17.62
N ARG A 218 -10.01 1.14 -18.46
CA ARG A 218 -10.76 -0.11 -18.73
C ARG A 218 -11.03 -0.90 -17.46
N ARG A 219 -10.04 -1.01 -16.57
CA ARG A 219 -10.17 -1.74 -15.30
C ARG A 219 -11.17 -1.07 -14.36
N ALA A 220 -11.10 0.25 -14.19
CA ALA A 220 -12.04 0.98 -13.35
C ALA A 220 -13.48 0.85 -13.87
N ARG A 221 -13.67 0.92 -15.19
CA ARG A 221 -14.97 0.66 -15.83
C ARG A 221 -15.46 -0.75 -15.54
N ALA A 222 -14.62 -1.75 -15.78
CA ALA A 222 -14.96 -3.14 -15.52
C ALA A 222 -15.37 -3.35 -14.05
N TRP A 223 -14.67 -2.77 -13.08
CA TRP A 223 -15.06 -2.85 -11.67
C TRP A 223 -16.41 -2.23 -11.37
N LEU A 224 -16.71 -1.05 -11.92
CA LEU A 224 -18.02 -0.44 -11.78
C LEU A 224 -19.12 -1.33 -12.39
N ASP A 225 -18.85 -1.94 -13.55
CA ASP A 225 -19.79 -2.86 -14.21
C ASP A 225 -19.97 -4.18 -13.43
N HIS A 226 -19.00 -4.57 -12.60
CA HIS A 226 -19.01 -5.79 -11.79
C HIS A 226 -19.49 -5.57 -10.34
N GLY A 227 -20.08 -4.42 -10.04
CA GLY A 227 -20.74 -4.21 -8.76
C GLY A 227 -19.90 -3.49 -7.70
N TRP A 228 -18.92 -2.68 -8.09
CA TRP A 228 -18.09 -1.96 -7.11
C TRP A 228 -18.87 -0.96 -6.27
N ILE A 229 -19.92 -0.34 -6.81
CA ILE A 229 -20.78 0.59 -6.04
C ILE A 229 -21.50 -0.21 -4.95
N GLU A 230 -22.06 -1.36 -5.33
CA GLU A 230 -22.80 -2.28 -4.49
C GLU A 230 -21.91 -2.88 -3.39
N GLU A 231 -20.64 -3.18 -3.69
CA GLU A 231 -19.64 -3.55 -2.68
C GLU A 231 -19.48 -2.45 -1.61
N VAL A 232 -19.36 -1.19 -2.03
CA VAL A 232 -19.22 -0.06 -1.10
C VAL A 232 -20.48 0.16 -0.28
N GLU A 233 -21.66 0.07 -0.88
CA GLU A 233 -22.94 0.14 -0.18
C GLU A 233 -23.06 -0.96 0.88
N ALA A 234 -22.68 -2.20 0.55
CA ALA A 234 -22.68 -3.31 1.49
C ALA A 234 -21.70 -3.10 2.65
N LEU A 235 -20.48 -2.61 2.37
CA LEU A 235 -19.50 -2.26 3.39
C LEU A 235 -20.01 -1.15 4.31
N VAL A 236 -20.67 -0.13 3.77
CA VAL A 236 -21.29 0.96 4.56
C VAL A 236 -22.42 0.41 5.43
N ALA A 237 -23.31 -0.41 4.88
CA ALA A 237 -24.40 -1.04 5.62
C ALA A 237 -23.89 -1.94 6.76
N ALA A 238 -22.73 -2.57 6.59
CA ALA A 238 -22.05 -3.36 7.61
C ALA A 238 -21.30 -2.52 8.67
N GLY A 239 -21.36 -1.18 8.59
CA GLY A 239 -20.70 -0.28 9.54
C GLY A 239 -19.23 0.04 9.22
N PHE A 240 -18.74 -0.32 8.03
CA PHE A 240 -17.33 -0.15 7.64
C PHE A 240 -17.04 1.15 6.89
N ALA A 241 -17.96 2.12 6.92
CA ALA A 241 -17.74 3.44 6.33
C ALA A 241 -16.51 4.18 6.91
N GLY A 242 -16.18 3.92 8.18
CA GLY A 242 -15.03 4.48 8.87
C GLY A 242 -13.72 3.69 8.69
N ALA A 243 -13.74 2.58 7.95
CA ALA A 243 -12.56 1.76 7.71
C ALA A 243 -11.46 2.55 7.00
N ARG A 244 -10.20 2.29 7.35
CA ARG A 244 -9.05 2.97 6.71
C ARG A 244 -9.02 2.75 5.19
N ALA A 245 -9.40 1.55 4.74
CA ALA A 245 -9.46 1.19 3.33
C ALA A 245 -10.49 2.01 2.54
N MET A 246 -11.58 2.46 3.18
CA MET A 246 -12.60 3.29 2.55
C MET A 246 -12.06 4.65 2.11
N GLY A 247 -11.00 5.15 2.77
CA GLY A 247 -10.30 6.37 2.38
C GLY A 247 -9.30 6.21 1.22
N SER A 248 -9.13 5.00 0.69
CA SER A 248 -8.23 4.72 -0.42
C SER A 248 -8.77 5.21 -1.77
N VAL A 249 -7.87 5.37 -2.74
CA VAL A 249 -8.23 5.77 -4.12
C VAL A 249 -9.17 4.73 -4.72
N GLY A 250 -10.25 5.20 -5.35
CA GLY A 250 -11.34 4.37 -5.82
C GLY A 250 -12.47 4.32 -4.80
N TYR A 251 -12.23 3.69 -3.64
CA TYR A 251 -13.22 3.54 -2.58
C TYR A 251 -13.75 4.88 -2.06
N LYS A 252 -12.87 5.88 -1.90
CA LYS A 252 -13.27 7.22 -1.45
C LYS A 252 -14.24 7.86 -2.45
N GLU A 253 -13.93 7.75 -3.75
CA GLU A 253 -14.76 8.32 -4.82
C GLU A 253 -16.09 7.59 -4.95
N VAL A 254 -16.10 6.25 -4.84
CA VAL A 254 -17.33 5.45 -4.84
C VAL A 254 -18.19 5.77 -3.61
N LEU A 255 -17.61 5.91 -2.41
CA LEU A 255 -18.33 6.32 -1.21
C LEU A 255 -18.95 7.72 -1.36
N ALA A 256 -18.23 8.66 -1.98
CA ALA A 256 -18.78 9.98 -2.27
C ALA A 256 -19.96 9.88 -3.25
N CYS A 257 -19.90 8.97 -4.23
CA CYS A 257 -21.01 8.71 -5.14
C CYS A 257 -22.24 8.12 -4.43
N THR A 258 -22.06 7.16 -3.50
CA THR A 258 -23.18 6.58 -2.74
C THR A 258 -23.84 7.60 -1.80
N ARG A 259 -23.15 8.69 -1.48
CA ARG A 259 -23.67 9.84 -0.70
C ARG A 259 -24.27 10.96 -1.57
N GLY A 260 -24.24 10.83 -2.90
CA GLY A 260 -24.68 11.89 -3.81
C GLY A 260 -23.74 13.10 -3.90
N GLU A 261 -22.50 12.99 -3.41
CA GLU A 261 -21.47 14.04 -3.51
C GLU A 261 -20.77 14.03 -4.89
N ILE A 262 -20.82 12.88 -5.59
CA ILE A 262 -20.34 12.68 -6.96
C ILE A 262 -21.47 12.04 -7.77
N GLU A 263 -21.78 12.61 -8.93
CA GLU A 263 -22.76 12.02 -9.85
C GLU A 263 -22.22 10.72 -10.47
N LYS A 264 -23.07 9.70 -10.63
CA LYS A 264 -22.67 8.39 -11.19
C LYS A 264 -22.04 8.49 -12.57
N VAL A 265 -22.45 9.48 -13.38
CA VAL A 265 -21.88 9.74 -14.72
C VAL A 265 -20.42 10.21 -14.67
N ASP A 266 -20.02 10.92 -13.61
CA ASP A 266 -18.68 11.49 -13.44
C ASP A 266 -17.74 10.57 -12.64
N LEU A 267 -18.28 9.49 -12.04
CA LEU A 267 -17.57 8.61 -11.13
C LEU A 267 -16.32 7.99 -11.77
N LEU A 268 -16.44 7.43 -12.98
CA LEU A 268 -15.32 6.80 -13.67
C LEU A 268 -14.17 7.78 -13.92
N VAL A 269 -14.49 8.98 -14.42
CA VAL A 269 -13.49 10.02 -14.70
C VAL A 269 -12.80 10.46 -13.41
N THR A 270 -13.56 10.55 -12.33
CA THR A 270 -13.05 10.95 -11.01
C THR A 270 -12.11 9.89 -10.43
N ILE A 271 -12.50 8.61 -10.45
CA ILE A 271 -11.64 7.49 -10.05
C ILE A 271 -10.36 7.45 -10.89
N PHE A 272 -10.49 7.61 -12.21
CA PHE A 272 -9.34 7.58 -13.12
C PHE A 272 -8.33 8.69 -12.80
N ARG A 273 -8.79 9.93 -12.61
CA ARG A 273 -7.94 11.07 -12.24
C ARG A 273 -7.22 10.82 -10.90
N ALA A 274 -7.93 10.35 -9.89
CA ALA A 274 -7.35 10.02 -8.58
C ALA A 274 -6.29 8.90 -8.71
N THR A 275 -6.59 7.87 -9.51
CA THR A 275 -5.68 6.75 -9.78
C THR A 275 -4.39 7.19 -10.46
N ARG A 276 -4.44 8.13 -11.42
CA ARG A 276 -3.23 8.67 -12.06
C ARG A 276 -2.33 9.42 -11.08
N VAL A 277 -2.91 10.17 -10.14
CA VAL A 277 -2.14 10.83 -9.07
C VAL A 277 -1.46 9.79 -8.19
N PHE A 278 -2.15 8.70 -7.86
CA PHE A 278 -1.58 7.59 -7.10
C PHE A 278 -0.44 6.89 -7.84
N VAL A 279 -0.64 6.55 -9.11
CA VAL A 279 0.40 5.95 -9.98
C VAL A 279 1.64 6.83 -10.09
N ARG A 280 1.47 8.17 -10.17
CA ARG A 280 2.61 9.10 -10.19
C ARG A 280 3.43 8.99 -8.90
N ARG A 281 2.78 8.96 -7.73
CA ARG A 281 3.46 8.75 -6.44
C ARG A 281 4.17 7.40 -6.41
N GLN A 282 3.54 6.38 -6.97
CA GLN A 282 4.13 5.05 -7.00
C GLN A 282 5.40 4.99 -7.86
N ARG A 283 5.38 5.60 -9.04
CA ARG A 283 6.55 5.73 -9.92
C ARG A 283 7.69 6.52 -9.31
N THR A 284 7.39 7.59 -8.57
CA THR A 284 8.41 8.36 -7.85
C THR A 284 9.21 7.48 -6.90
N TRP A 285 8.54 6.58 -6.17
CA TRP A 285 9.23 5.66 -5.27
C TRP A 285 10.09 4.65 -6.03
N ILE A 286 9.55 4.01 -7.08
CA ILE A 286 10.26 2.99 -7.87
C ILE A 286 11.55 3.55 -8.50
N ARG A 287 11.53 4.82 -8.92
CA ARG A 287 12.68 5.48 -9.55
C ARG A 287 13.92 5.49 -8.65
N ASP A 288 13.73 5.56 -7.35
CA ASP A 288 14.82 5.72 -6.38
C ASP A 288 15.27 4.35 -5.82
N GLU A 289 14.90 3.25 -6.48
CA GLU A 289 15.16 1.87 -6.09
C GLU A 289 15.82 1.07 -7.23
N PRO A 290 16.68 0.08 -6.93
CA PRO A 290 17.37 -0.73 -7.94
C PRO A 290 16.44 -1.80 -8.53
N VAL A 291 15.38 -1.37 -9.21
CA VAL A 291 14.35 -2.24 -9.77
C VAL A 291 14.76 -2.75 -11.16
N VAL A 292 14.63 -4.05 -11.37
CA VAL A 292 14.79 -4.68 -12.69
C VAL A 292 13.44 -4.74 -13.39
N TYR A 293 13.35 -4.10 -14.55
CA TYR A 293 12.14 -4.13 -15.37
C TYR A 293 12.07 -5.40 -16.22
N VAL A 294 10.94 -6.09 -16.11
CA VAL A 294 10.62 -7.37 -16.77
C VAL A 294 9.69 -7.09 -17.94
N GLU A 295 10.14 -7.41 -19.15
CA GLU A 295 9.33 -7.35 -20.37
C GLU A 295 8.27 -8.44 -20.35
N ALA A 296 7.09 -8.12 -20.89
CA ALA A 296 6.01 -9.06 -21.13
C ALA A 296 6.42 -10.16 -22.12
#